data_AF-A0A240DYV5-F1
#
_entry.id   AF-A0A240DYV5-F1
#
_cell.length_a   1.000
_cell.length_b   1.000
_cell.length_c   1.000
_cell.angle_alpha   90.00
_cell.angle_beta   90.00
_cell.angle_gamma   90.00
#
_symmetry.space_group_name_H-M   'P 1'
#
loop_
_entity.id
_entity.type
_entity.pdbx_description
1 polymer ?
#
loop_
_entity_poly.entity_id
_entity_poly.type
_entity_poly.pdbx_seq_one_letter_code
_entity_poly.pdbx_strand_id
1 'polypeptide(L)'
;MAALTESELIERLCRTFNTQFSGNRNAMQSLATTIELSESLHPGLRGLNGKNFLSSFTDRMNVWHPDEVRVLVIDMMIHLVKEKITTDSSKQALSREIDGYLLPIKFW
;
A
#
# COMPACT_ATOMS: atom_id res chain seq x y z
N MET A 1 -23.54 0.74 6.38
CA MET A 1 -22.43 1.35 5.62
C MET A 1 -22.44 0.73 4.24
N ALA A 2 -22.48 1.53 3.18
CA ALA A 2 -22.27 1.01 1.84
C ALA A 2 -20.86 0.40 1.76
N ALA A 3 -20.70 -0.74 1.11
CA ALA A 3 -19.38 -1.30 0.84
C ALA A 3 -18.65 -0.32 -0.08
N LEU A 4 -17.39 -0.03 0.23
CA LEU A 4 -16.54 0.77 -0.64
C LEU A 4 -16.37 0.04 -1.97
N THR A 5 -16.41 0.78 -3.06
CA THR A 5 -15.93 0.26 -4.34
C THR A 5 -14.42 -0.02 -4.25
N GLU A 6 -13.91 -0.87 -5.14
CA GLU A 6 -12.48 -1.18 -5.21
C GLU A 6 -11.63 0.09 -5.35
N SER A 7 -12.04 0.99 -6.23
CA SER A 7 -11.31 2.24 -6.49
C SER A 7 -11.29 3.16 -5.26
N GLU A 8 -12.42 3.33 -4.56
CA GLU A 8 -12.47 4.11 -3.31
C GLU A 8 -11.62 3.49 -2.20
N LEU A 9 -11.54 2.16 -2.17
CA LEU A 9 -10.71 1.43 -1.22
C LEU A 9 -9.22 1.67 -1.53
N ILE A 10 -8.80 1.51 -2.78
CA ILE A 10 -7.43 1.76 -3.24
C ILE A 10 -7.04 3.22 -2.96
N GLU A 11 -7.92 4.17 -3.27
CA GLU A 11 -7.70 5.58 -2.99
C GLU A 11 -7.47 5.82 -1.50
N ARG A 12 -8.31 5.25 -0.62
CA ARG A 12 -8.16 5.38 0.83
C ARG A 12 -6.89 4.75 1.38
N LEU A 13 -6.48 3.60 0.85
CA LEU A 13 -5.20 2.98 1.19
C LEU A 13 -4.03 3.91 0.81
N CYS A 14 -4.05 4.45 -0.40
CA CYS A 14 -3.00 5.35 -0.90
C CYS A 14 -2.97 6.66 -0.10
N ARG A 15 -4.13 7.26 0.20
CA ARG A 15 -4.23 8.47 1.04
C ARG A 15 -3.69 8.24 2.45
N THR A 16 -3.98 7.09 3.04
CA THR A 16 -3.47 6.71 4.36
C THR A 16 -1.95 6.59 4.32
N PHE A 17 -1.40 5.90 3.32
CA PHE A 17 0.04 5.81 3.09
C PHE A 17 0.68 7.18 2.91
N ASN A 18 0.14 8.02 2.02
CA ASN A 18 0.64 9.36 1.77
C ASN A 18 0.70 10.20 3.05
N THR A 19 -0.32 10.09 3.91
CA THR A 19 -0.37 10.77 5.21
C THR A 19 0.73 10.27 6.15
N GLN A 20 0.93 8.95 6.25
CA GLN A 20 1.98 8.38 7.09
C GLN A 20 3.38 8.74 6.58
N PHE A 21 3.59 8.69 5.26
CA PHE A 21 4.87 8.98 4.62
C PHE A 21 5.24 10.46 4.75
N SER A 22 4.28 11.36 4.55
CA SER A 22 4.50 12.82 4.71
C SER A 22 4.85 13.21 6.15
N GLY A 23 4.56 12.36 7.13
CA GLY A 23 4.94 12.54 8.54
C GLY A 23 6.41 12.21 8.84
N ASN A 24 7.31 12.27 7.85
CA ASN A 24 8.73 11.91 7.95
C ASN A 24 9.01 10.46 8.39
N ARG A 25 8.13 9.53 8.03
CA ARG A 25 8.37 8.09 8.23
C ARG A 25 8.99 7.51 6.97
N ASN A 26 9.82 6.49 7.10
CA ASN A 26 10.28 5.75 5.92
C ASN A 26 9.08 5.02 5.25
N ALA A 27 9.22 4.68 3.98
CA ALA A 27 8.14 4.07 3.20
C ALA A 27 7.64 2.76 3.81
N MET A 28 8.52 1.96 4.42
CA MET A 28 8.18 0.66 5.00
C MET A 28 7.36 0.81 6.28
N GLN A 29 7.77 1.70 7.19
CA GLN A 29 7.00 2.04 8.38
C GLN A 29 5.64 2.64 8.00
N SER A 30 5.62 3.48 6.97
CA SER A 30 4.39 4.09 6.47
C SER A 30 3.42 3.03 5.94
N LEU A 31 3.92 2.04 5.20
CA LEU A 31 3.13 0.90 4.72
C LEU A 31 2.63 0.02 5.86
N ALA A 32 3.50 -0.33 6.82
CA ALA A 32 3.11 -1.15 7.97
C ALA A 32 1.95 -0.49 8.74
N THR A 33 2.09 0.80 9.07
CA THR A 33 1.03 1.55 9.74
C THR A 33 -0.21 1.68 8.86
N THR A 34 -0.06 1.83 7.54
CA THR A 34 -1.22 1.90 6.64
C THR A 34 -2.05 0.63 6.70
N ILE A 35 -1.40 -0.54 6.67
CA ILE A 35 -2.10 -1.84 6.76
C ILE A 35 -2.88 -1.95 8.07
N GLU A 36 -2.22 -1.60 9.19
CA GLU A 36 -2.82 -1.67 10.52
C GLU A 36 -4.01 -0.70 10.67
N LEU A 37 -3.92 0.51 10.12
CA LEU A 37 -5.01 1.49 10.16
C LEU A 37 -6.16 1.18 9.18
N SER A 38 -5.93 0.30 8.22
CA SER A 38 -6.89 -0.01 7.14
C SER A 38 -7.81 -1.18 7.46
N GLU A 39 -7.72 -1.76 8.67
CA GLU A 39 -8.57 -2.88 9.10
C GLU A 39 -10.08 -2.61 8.99
N SER A 40 -10.47 -1.34 9.14
CA SER A 40 -11.87 -0.91 9.07
C SER A 40 -12.38 -0.72 7.63
N LEU A 41 -11.48 -0.67 6.64
CA LEU A 41 -11.81 -0.40 5.24
C LEU A 41 -12.34 -1.64 4.52
N HIS A 42 -11.88 -2.84 4.89
CA HIS A 42 -12.30 -4.09 4.26
C HIS A 42 -12.17 -5.27 5.23
N PRO A 43 -13.12 -6.22 5.24
CA PRO A 43 -13.04 -7.40 6.10
C PRO A 43 -11.73 -8.19 5.96
N GLY A 44 -11.21 -8.33 4.74
CA GLY A 44 -9.96 -9.05 4.49
C GLY A 44 -8.68 -8.32 4.96
N LEU A 45 -8.78 -7.05 5.37
CA LEU A 45 -7.68 -6.31 5.99
C LEU A 45 -7.66 -6.43 7.52
N ARG A 46 -8.71 -7.01 8.14
CA ARG A 46 -8.82 -7.09 9.59
C ARG A 46 -7.75 -7.99 10.20
N GLY A 47 -7.12 -7.52 11.26
CA GLY A 47 -6.11 -8.29 12.00
C GLY A 47 -4.81 -8.54 11.23
N LEU A 48 -4.60 -7.88 10.08
CA LEU A 48 -3.32 -7.93 9.39
C LEU A 48 -2.26 -7.18 10.19
N ASN A 49 -1.15 -7.85 10.46
CA ASN A 49 0.02 -7.24 11.06
C ASN A 49 0.93 -6.69 9.97
N GLY A 50 1.16 -5.36 9.97
CA GLY A 50 1.95 -4.70 8.93
C GLY A 50 3.39 -5.21 8.86
N LYS A 51 4.02 -5.52 9.99
CA LYS A 51 5.40 -6.04 10.03
C LYS A 51 5.48 -7.45 9.44
N ASN A 52 4.53 -8.32 9.79
CA ASN A 52 4.47 -9.69 9.22
C ASN A 52 4.17 -9.67 7.72
N PHE A 53 3.34 -8.74 7.26
CA PHE A 53 3.12 -8.58 5.83
C PHE A 53 4.40 -8.15 5.11
N LEU A 54 5.13 -7.19 5.67
CA LEU A 54 6.37 -6.69 5.06
C LEU A 54 7.52 -7.69 5.11
N SER A 55 7.51 -8.68 6.02
CA SER A 55 8.56 -9.70 6.06
C SER A 55 8.57 -10.59 4.82
N SER A 56 7.44 -10.71 4.11
CA SER A 56 7.38 -11.37 2.80
C SER A 56 8.13 -10.62 1.69
N PHE A 57 8.58 -9.39 1.97
CA PHE A 57 9.28 -8.52 1.03
C PHE A 57 10.68 -8.12 1.50
N THR A 58 11.19 -8.73 2.59
CA THR A 58 12.47 -8.35 3.20
C THR A 58 13.63 -8.39 2.22
N ASP A 59 13.66 -9.37 1.31
CA ASP A 59 14.72 -9.50 0.29
C ASP A 59 14.73 -8.34 -0.71
N ARG A 60 13.57 -7.68 -0.88
CA ARG A 60 13.41 -6.51 -1.74
C ARG A 60 13.64 -5.20 -1.01
N MET A 61 13.92 -5.21 0.31
CA MET A 61 14.10 -3.99 1.12
C MET A 61 15.48 -3.33 0.96
N ASN A 62 16.43 -3.97 0.27
CA ASN A 62 17.72 -3.37 -0.10
C ASN A 62 17.56 -2.39 -1.28
N VAL A 63 16.63 -1.45 -1.14
CA VAL A 63 16.34 -0.43 -2.16
C VAL A 63 17.20 0.79 -1.93
N TRP A 64 17.87 1.26 -2.99
CA TRP A 64 18.83 2.36 -2.90
C TRP A 64 18.38 3.60 -3.69
N HIS A 65 17.22 3.58 -4.36
CA HIS A 65 16.72 4.73 -5.11
C HIS A 65 15.24 5.03 -4.86
N PRO A 66 14.81 6.32 -4.86
CA PRO A 66 13.41 6.68 -4.63
C PRO A 66 12.43 6.05 -5.63
N ASP A 67 12.84 5.91 -6.90
CA ASP A 67 12.02 5.28 -7.93
C ASP A 67 11.80 3.80 -7.65
N GLU A 68 12.84 3.10 -7.19
CA GLU A 68 12.74 1.72 -6.76
C GLU A 68 11.85 1.58 -5.51
N VAL A 69 11.89 2.55 -4.57
CA VAL A 69 11.00 2.57 -3.41
C VAL A 69 9.56 2.72 -3.86
N ARG A 70 9.28 3.59 -4.83
CA ARG A 70 7.94 3.77 -5.40
C ARG A 70 7.43 2.48 -6.04
N VAL A 71 8.25 1.85 -6.87
CA VAL A 71 7.91 0.56 -7.49
C VAL A 71 7.64 -0.51 -6.43
N LEU A 72 8.46 -0.57 -5.37
CA LEU A 72 8.27 -1.52 -4.28
C LEU A 72 6.96 -1.27 -3.53
N VAL A 73 6.65 -0.01 -3.20
CA VAL A 73 5.39 0.37 -2.53
C VAL A 73 4.19 -0.03 -3.39
N ILE A 74 4.23 0.26 -4.70
CA ILE A 74 3.17 -0.13 -5.64
C ILE A 74 3.00 -1.65 -5.65
N ASP A 75 4.10 -2.41 -5.79
CA ASP A 75 4.05 -3.87 -5.79
C ASP A 75 3.45 -4.45 -4.49
N MET A 76 3.83 -3.90 -3.33
CA MET A 76 3.29 -4.29 -2.03
C MET A 76 1.79 -3.99 -1.91
N MET A 77 1.35 -2.81 -2.35
CA MET A 77 -0.07 -2.46 -2.36
C MET A 77 -0.88 -3.35 -3.31
N ILE A 78 -0.36 -3.65 -4.51
CA ILE A 78 -1.01 -4.59 -5.43
C ILE A 78 -1.15 -5.96 -4.78
N HIS A 79 -0.10 -6.45 -4.11
CA HIS A 79 -0.14 -7.73 -3.43
C HIS A 79 -1.20 -7.75 -2.32
N LEU A 80 -1.27 -6.67 -1.52
CA LEU A 80 -2.30 -6.51 -0.50
C LEU A 80 -3.72 -6.57 -1.11
N VAL A 81 -3.97 -5.82 -2.18
CA VAL A 81 -5.29 -5.78 -2.85
C VAL A 81 -5.65 -7.13 -3.45
N LYS A 82 -4.73 -7.78 -4.18
CA LYS A 82 -5.00 -9.08 -4.80
C LYS A 82 -5.24 -10.19 -3.77
N GLU A 83 -4.42 -10.27 -2.73
CA GLU A 83 -4.53 -11.36 -1.77
C GLU A 83 -5.65 -11.17 -0.74
N LYS A 84 -5.88 -9.94 -0.30
CA LYS A 84 -6.73 -9.68 0.88
C LYS A 84 -8.06 -9.04 0.52
N ILE A 85 -8.16 -8.37 -0.62
CA ILE A 85 -9.41 -7.79 -1.12
C ILE A 85 -10.01 -8.61 -2.26
N THR A 86 -9.23 -9.50 -2.89
CA THR A 86 -9.66 -10.43 -3.96
C THR A 86 -10.29 -9.70 -5.15
N THR A 87 -9.43 -9.05 -5.93
CA THR A 87 -9.80 -8.32 -7.15
C THR A 87 -9.48 -9.08 -8.44
N ASP A 88 -10.37 -8.96 -9.44
CA ASP A 88 -10.16 -9.43 -10.81
C ASP A 88 -9.32 -8.46 -11.65
N SER A 89 -9.04 -7.25 -11.14
CA SER A 89 -8.23 -6.25 -11.82
C SER A 89 -6.83 -6.75 -12.13
N SER A 90 -6.37 -6.48 -13.36
CA SER A 90 -5.02 -6.84 -13.78
C SER A 90 -3.95 -6.12 -12.94
N LYS A 91 -2.77 -6.72 -12.79
CA LYS A 91 -1.64 -6.06 -12.12
C LYS A 91 -1.32 -4.70 -12.73
N GLN A 92 -1.42 -4.58 -14.06
CA GLN A 92 -1.12 -3.33 -14.76
C GLN A 92 -2.17 -2.24 -14.48
N ALA A 93 -3.46 -2.60 -14.40
CA ALA A 93 -4.53 -1.67 -14.04
C ALA A 93 -4.34 -1.13 -12.62
N LEU A 94 -4.16 -2.03 -11.65
CA LEU A 94 -3.91 -1.66 -10.26
C LEU A 94 -2.64 -0.81 -10.11
N SER A 95 -1.57 -1.14 -10.83
CA SER A 95 -0.34 -0.37 -10.81
C SER A 95 -0.56 1.07 -11.26
N ARG A 96 -1.32 1.29 -12.34
CA ARG A 96 -1.62 2.64 -12.84
C ARG A 96 -2.50 3.42 -11.87
N GLU A 97 -3.48 2.75 -11.28
CA GLU A 97 -4.41 3.36 -10.34
C GLU A 97 -3.72 3.78 -9.04
N ILE A 98 -2.96 2.86 -8.43
CA ILE A 98 -2.17 3.13 -7.22
C ILE A 98 -1.15 4.25 -7.50
N ASP A 99 -0.42 4.16 -8.61
CA ASP A 99 0.57 5.18 -8.99
C ASP A 99 -0.07 6.58 -9.13
N GLY A 100 -1.29 6.64 -9.67
CA GLY A 100 -2.07 7.88 -9.79
C GLY A 100 -2.46 8.51 -8.44
N TYR A 101 -2.59 7.71 -7.38
CA TYR A 101 -2.92 8.20 -6.03
C TYR A 101 -1.71 8.44 -5.14
N LEU A 102 -0.55 7.85 -5.43
CA LEU A 102 0.66 8.02 -4.62
C LEU A 102 1.31 9.38 -4.86
N LEU A 103 1.53 10.14 -3.79
CA LEU A 103 2.29 11.38 -3.86
C LEU A 103 3.75 11.10 -4.27
N PRO A 104 4.44 12.09 -4.88
CA PRO A 104 5.86 11.96 -5.19
C PRO A 104 6.69 11.61 -3.95
N ILE A 105 7.50 10.54 -4.04
CA ILE A 105 8.44 10.14 -2.99
C ILE A 105 9.68 11.03 -3.14
N LYS A 106 9.68 12.16 -2.42
CA LYS A 106 10.67 13.24 -2.59
C LYS A 106 11.78 13.29 -1.52
N PHE A 107 11.78 12.40 -0.53
CA PHE A 107 12.70 12.50 0.61
C PHE A 107 13.75 11.40 0.67
N TRP A 108 14.99 11.85 0.92
CA TRP A 108 16.11 11.17 1.57
C TRP A 108 16.47 12.02 2.80
#